data_AF-A0A378A1L4-F1
#
_entry.id   AF-A0A378A1L4-F1
#
_cell.length_a   1.000
_cell.length_b   1.000
_cell.length_c   1.000
_cell.angle_alpha   90.00
_cell.angle_beta   90.00
_cell.angle_gamma   90.00
#
_symmetry.space_group_name_H-M   'P 1'
#
loop_
_entity.id
_entity.type
_entity.pdbx_description
1 polymer ?
#
loop_
_entity_poly.entity_id
_entity_poly.type
_entity_poly.pdbx_seq_one_letter_code
_entity_poly.pdbx_strand_id
1 'polypeptide(L)'
;MAILRERSEQADVLIVNGGLGPTSDDLSALAAATAKGEGLILHPGVAGNHDRFFAERGRPMAESNRKQAEIPASAEMINNPVGTACGFAIQLNRCLMFFTPGVPLNLR
;
A
#
# COMPACT_ATOMS: atom_id res chain seq x y z
N MET A 1 -8.14 -9.29 9.48
CA MET A 1 -8.66 -9.67 8.15
C MET A 1 -10.17 -9.69 8.09
N ALA A 2 -10.85 -10.31 9.06
CA ALA A 2 -12.31 -10.27 9.17
C ALA A 2 -12.91 -8.85 9.11
N ILE A 3 -12.26 -7.87 9.76
CA ILE A 3 -12.80 -6.50 9.86
C ILE A 3 -12.88 -5.75 8.53
N LEU A 4 -11.92 -5.92 7.62
CA LEU A 4 -11.97 -5.26 6.30
C LEU A 4 -13.15 -5.79 5.49
N ARG A 5 -13.33 -7.12 5.49
CA ARG A 5 -14.45 -7.77 4.83
C ARG A 5 -15.79 -7.38 5.45
N GLU A 6 -15.92 -7.44 6.77
CA GLU A 6 -17.14 -7.03 7.49
C GLU A 6 -17.50 -5.56 7.20
N ARG A 7 -16.54 -4.64 7.28
CA ARG A 7 -16.79 -3.21 7.02
C ARG A 7 -17.11 -2.94 5.55
N SER A 8 -16.59 -3.74 4.62
CA SER A 8 -16.88 -3.61 3.18
C SER A 8 -18.35 -3.86 2.80
N GLU A 9 -19.09 -4.57 3.64
CA GLU A 9 -20.50 -4.87 3.42
C GLU A 9 -21.40 -3.70 3.87
N GLN A 10 -20.92 -2.90 4.82
CA GLN A 10 -21.69 -1.84 5.47
C GLN A 10 -21.35 -0.45 4.92
N ALA A 11 -20.08 -0.21 4.57
CA ALA A 11 -19.60 1.10 4.13
C ALA A 11 -19.48 1.19 2.60
N ASP A 12 -19.73 2.37 2.05
CA ASP A 12 -19.43 2.69 0.65
C ASP A 12 -17.95 3.05 0.45
N VAL A 13 -17.31 3.63 1.47
CA VAL A 13 -15.89 4.02 1.46
C VAL A 13 -15.23 3.65 2.78
N LEU A 14 -14.00 3.12 2.72
CA LEU A 14 -13.16 2.85 3.89
C LEU A 14 -11.79 3.46 3.68
N ILE A 15 -11.26 4.14 4.70
CA ILE A 15 -9.89 4.67 4.67
C ILE A 15 -9.09 3.95 5.75
N VAL A 16 -7.99 3.33 5.33
CA VAL A 16 -6.99 2.70 6.20
C VAL A 16 -5.73 3.54 6.12
N ASN A 17 -5.28 4.04 7.27
CA ASN A 17 -4.08 4.86 7.36
C ASN A 17 -2.98 4.11 8.12
N GLY A 18 -1.76 4.12 7.58
CA GLY A 18 -0.61 3.42 8.15
C GLY A 18 -0.48 1.98 7.71
N GLY A 19 0.63 1.34 8.11
CA GLY A 19 0.91 -0.07 7.81
C GLY A 19 1.43 -0.34 6.39
N LEU A 20 1.98 0.67 5.71
CA LEU A 20 2.56 0.60 4.34
C LEU A 20 4.08 0.85 4.32
N GLY A 21 4.71 0.94 5.48
CA GLY A 21 6.15 1.06 5.60
C GLY A 21 6.89 -0.27 5.32
N PRO A 22 8.22 -0.26 5.49
CA PRO A 22 9.07 -1.41 5.22
C PRO A 22 9.19 -2.38 6.40
N THR A 23 8.62 -2.09 7.57
CA THR A 23 8.83 -2.92 8.76
C THR A 23 7.91 -4.15 8.76
N SER A 24 8.21 -5.14 9.60
CA SER A 24 7.45 -6.41 9.63
C SER A 24 6.00 -6.22 10.08
N ASP A 25 5.74 -5.22 10.94
CA ASP A 25 4.43 -4.83 11.46
C ASP A 25 3.61 -3.97 10.49
N ASP A 26 4.20 -3.50 9.38
CA ASP A 26 3.46 -2.85 8.30
C ASP A 26 2.66 -3.89 7.47
N LEU A 27 1.43 -4.19 7.90
CA LEU A 27 0.64 -5.31 7.37
C LEU A 27 -0.54 -4.89 6.48
N SER A 28 -0.73 -3.61 6.19
CA SER A 28 -1.95 -3.12 5.52
C SER A 28 -2.13 -3.64 4.10
N ALA A 29 -1.05 -3.72 3.30
CA ALA A 29 -1.11 -4.28 1.95
C ALA A 29 -1.49 -5.78 1.97
N LEU A 30 -0.82 -6.56 2.82
CA LEU A 30 -1.14 -7.97 3.01
C LEU A 30 -2.58 -8.16 3.52
N ALA A 31 -3.03 -7.26 4.40
CA ALA A 31 -4.37 -7.31 4.95
C ALA A 31 -5.44 -7.11 3.87
N ALA A 32 -5.22 -6.14 2.98
CA ALA A 32 -6.07 -5.84 1.84
C ALA A 32 -6.16 -7.03 0.87
N ALA A 33 -5.01 -7.57 0.47
CA ALA A 33 -4.94 -8.73 -0.43
C ALA A 33 -5.63 -9.96 0.17
N THR A 34 -5.36 -10.26 1.44
CA THR A 34 -5.99 -11.38 2.16
C THR A 34 -7.50 -11.20 2.28
N ALA A 35 -7.97 -9.99 2.61
CA ALA A 35 -9.41 -9.71 2.72
C ALA A 35 -10.13 -9.90 1.38
N LYS A 36 -9.48 -9.50 0.27
CA LYS A 36 -9.99 -9.64 -1.09
C LYS A 36 -9.86 -11.06 -1.65
N GLY A 37 -8.99 -11.88 -1.08
CA GLY A 37 -8.72 -13.25 -1.54
C GLY A 37 -7.79 -13.30 -2.75
N GLU A 38 -6.88 -12.33 -2.85
CA GLU A 38 -5.87 -12.27 -3.92
C GLU A 38 -4.44 -12.22 -3.36
N GLY A 39 -3.46 -12.39 -4.24
CA GLY A 39 -2.05 -12.29 -3.90
C GLY A 39 -1.52 -10.86 -3.97
N LEU A 40 -0.34 -10.66 -3.38
CA LEU A 40 0.48 -9.48 -3.63
C LEU A 40 1.30 -9.70 -4.91
N ILE A 41 1.46 -8.64 -5.69
CA ILE A 41 2.35 -8.59 -6.84
C ILE A 41 3.39 -7.49 -6.65
N LEU A 42 4.57 -7.67 -7.23
CA LEU A 42 5.58 -6.62 -7.26
C LEU A 42 5.16 -5.57 -8.31
N HIS A 43 4.75 -4.39 -7.86
CA HIS A 43 4.32 -3.32 -8.74
C HIS A 43 5.54 -2.61 -9.36
N PRO A 44 5.77 -2.69 -10.69
CA PRO A 44 6.99 -2.20 -11.32
C PRO A 44 7.17 -0.69 -11.17
N GLY A 45 6.07 0.07 -11.19
CA GLY A 45 6.13 1.52 -11.00
C GLY A 45 6.56 1.94 -9.58
N VAL A 46 6.24 1.13 -8.56
CA VAL A 46 6.64 1.44 -7.18
C VAL A 46 8.10 1.05 -6.97
N ALA A 47 8.51 -0.12 -7.48
CA ALA A 47 9.90 -0.56 -7.45
C ALA A 47 10.84 0.44 -8.14
N GLY A 48 10.48 0.91 -9.34
CA GLY A 48 11.28 1.93 -10.05
C GLY A 48 11.37 3.27 -9.32
N ASN A 49 10.30 3.66 -8.61
CA ASN A 49 10.33 4.86 -7.76
C ASN A 49 11.28 4.71 -6.57
N HIS A 50 11.38 3.51 -5.97
CA HIS A 50 12.32 3.24 -4.89
C HIS A 50 13.76 3.31 -5.38
N ASP A 51 14.07 2.65 -6.50
CA ASP A 51 15.41 2.66 -7.09
C ASP A 51 15.89 4.10 -7.33
N ARG A 52 15.04 4.94 -7.92
CA ARG A 52 15.33 6.37 -8.10
C ARG A 52 15.52 7.10 -6.76
N PHE A 53 14.61 6.92 -5.81
CA PHE A 53 14.63 7.61 -4.52
C PHE A 53 15.92 7.36 -3.73
N PHE A 54 16.41 6.11 -3.75
CA PHE A 54 17.64 5.71 -3.07
C PHE A 54 18.90 6.13 -3.84
N ALA A 55 18.87 6.03 -5.17
CA ALA A 55 19.96 6.50 -6.03
C ALA A 55 20.21 8.00 -5.89
N GLU A 56 19.16 8.84 -5.90
CA GLU A 56 19.25 10.30 -5.70
C GLU A 56 19.86 10.69 -4.35
N ARG A 57 19.77 9.81 -3.35
CA ARG A 57 20.32 10.01 -2.00
C ARG A 57 21.69 9.37 -1.80
N GLY A 58 22.26 8.74 -2.83
CA GLY A 58 23.56 8.06 -2.77
C GLY A 58 23.60 6.89 -1.78
N ARG A 59 22.47 6.21 -1.56
CA ARG A 59 22.35 5.11 -0.60
C ARG A 59 21.82 3.85 -1.27
N PRO A 60 22.32 2.65 -0.92
CA PRO A 60 21.70 1.40 -1.38
C PRO A 60 20.32 1.21 -0.73
N MET A 61 19.37 0.65 -1.48
CA MET A 61 18.06 0.26 -0.96
C MET A 61 18.19 -0.98 -0.08
N ALA A 62 17.59 -0.96 1.11
CA ALA A 62 17.50 -2.15 1.95
C ALA A 62 16.46 -3.13 1.39
N GLU A 63 16.67 -4.44 1.53
CA GLU A 63 15.75 -5.46 1.03
C GLU A 63 14.33 -5.33 1.61
N SER A 64 14.22 -4.87 2.87
CA SER A 64 12.93 -4.61 3.51
C SER A 64 12.08 -3.54 2.80
N ASN A 65 12.69 -2.62 2.05
CA ASN A 65 11.95 -1.64 1.25
C ASN A 65 11.22 -2.28 0.06
N ARG A 66 11.68 -3.44 -0.44
CA ARG A 66 11.02 -4.16 -1.53
C ARG A 66 9.58 -4.52 -1.21
N LYS A 67 9.29 -4.84 0.05
CA LYS A 67 7.93 -5.11 0.55
C LYS A 67 6.96 -3.97 0.26
N GLN A 68 7.42 -2.71 0.23
CA GLN A 68 6.58 -1.57 -0.06
C GLN A 68 6.11 -1.51 -1.52
N ALA A 69 6.72 -2.31 -2.41
CA ALA A 69 6.29 -2.51 -3.79
C ALA A 69 5.42 -3.77 -3.96
N GLU A 70 5.18 -4.55 -2.91
CA GLU A 70 4.25 -5.68 -2.93
C GLU A 70 2.83 -5.18 -2.66
N ILE A 71 2.01 -5.12 -3.71
CA ILE A 71 0.69 -4.48 -3.71
C ILE A 71 -0.37 -5.51 -4.13
N PRO A 72 -1.61 -5.46 -3.62
CA PRO A 72 -2.67 -6.35 -4.08
C PRO A 72 -2.83 -6.29 -5.62
N ALA A 73 -2.99 -7.45 -6.26
CA ALA A 73 -2.98 -7.57 -7.72
C ALA A 73 -3.99 -6.68 -8.46
N SER A 74 -5.11 -6.38 -7.81
CA SER A 74 -6.20 -5.58 -8.38
C SER A 74 -6.14 -4.09 -8.01
N ALA A 75 -5.12 -3.67 -7.29
CA ALA A 75 -5.07 -2.34 -6.72
C ALA A 75 -4.80 -1.26 -7.77
N GLU A 76 -5.46 -0.12 -7.59
CA GLU A 76 -5.12 1.11 -8.31
C GLU A 76 -4.15 1.92 -7.45
N MET A 77 -3.02 2.31 -8.04
CA MET A 77 -1.97 3.02 -7.31
C MET A 77 -2.33 4.49 -7.08
N ILE A 78 -2.08 4.97 -5.87
CA ILE A 78 -2.16 6.39 -5.50
C ILE A 78 -0.73 6.88 -5.33
N ASN A 79 -0.28 7.68 -6.29
CA ASN A 79 1.08 8.20 -6.29
C ASN A 79 1.36 9.05 -5.05
N ASN A 80 2.50 8.80 -4.41
CA ASN A 80 3.04 9.66 -3.37
C ASN A 80 4.30 10.37 -3.90
N PRO A 81 4.24 11.68 -4.21
CA PRO A 81 5.40 12.42 -4.71
C PRO A 81 6.43 12.75 -3.64
N VAL A 82 6.13 12.57 -2.35
CA VAL A 82 6.94 13.07 -1.22
C VAL A 82 7.77 11.97 -0.55
N GLY A 83 7.40 10.69 -0.71
CA GLY A 83 8.07 9.57 -0.05
C GLY A 83 8.05 8.27 -0.86
N THR A 84 8.60 7.19 -0.27
CA THR A 84 8.71 5.87 -0.94
C THR A 84 7.42 5.04 -0.84
N ALA A 85 6.64 5.20 0.23
CA ALA A 85 5.38 4.48 0.41
C ALA A 85 4.30 5.12 -0.45
N CYS A 86 3.88 4.45 -1.52
CA CYS A 86 2.70 4.85 -2.29
C CYS A 86 1.43 4.35 -1.60
N GLY A 87 0.34 5.11 -1.70
CA GLY A 87 -0.97 4.61 -1.34
C GLY A 87 -1.53 3.72 -2.45
N PHE A 88 -2.63 3.05 -2.18
CA PHE A 88 -3.39 2.33 -3.20
C PHE A 88 -4.87 2.26 -2.84
N ALA A 89 -5.71 2.00 -3.83
CA ALA A 89 -7.12 1.72 -3.64
C ALA A 89 -7.48 0.30 -4.11
N ILE A 90 -8.41 -0.35 -3.41
CA ILE A 90 -9.05 -1.57 -3.90
C ILE A 90 -10.57 -1.47 -3.73
N GLN A 91 -11.30 -2.04 -4.69
CA GLN A 91 -12.71 -2.32 -4.53
C GLN A 91 -12.88 -3.70 -3.85
N LEU A 92 -13.65 -3.75 -2.77
CA LEU A 92 -14.12 -5.00 -2.15
C LEU A 92 -15.61 -4.87 -1.88
N ASN A 93 -16.41 -5.79 -2.43
CA ASN A 93 -17.87 -5.67 -2.46
C ASN A 93 -18.29 -4.30 -3.05
N ARG A 94 -19.18 -3.56 -2.37
CA ARG A 94 -19.58 -2.19 -2.75
C ARG A 94 -18.67 -1.10 -2.17
N CYS A 95 -17.69 -1.47 -1.34
CA CYS A 95 -16.81 -0.54 -0.65
C CYS A 95 -15.53 -0.24 -1.42
N LEU A 96 -15.29 1.04 -1.70
CA LEU A 96 -14.01 1.53 -2.18
C LEU A 96 -13.08 1.80 -1.01
N MET A 97 -11.97 1.07 -0.94
CA MET A 97 -11.02 1.15 0.17
C MET A 97 -9.75 1.88 -0.24
N PHE A 98 -9.35 2.89 0.52
CA PHE A 98 -8.12 3.63 0.34
C PHE A 98 -7.11 3.25 1.42
N PHE A 99 -5.92 2.85 1.01
CA PHE A 99 -4.80 2.55 1.89
C PHE A 99 -3.76 3.66 1.72
N THR A 100 -3.49 4.37 2.80
CA THR A 100 -2.68 5.60 2.77
C THR A 100 -1.49 5.50 3.73
N PRO A 101 -0.32 6.09 3.41
CA PRO A 101 0.82 6.09 4.31
C PRO A 101 0.51 6.78 5.64
N GLY A 102 1.06 6.27 6.74
CA GLY A 102 0.78 6.80 8.09
C GLY A 102 1.47 8.14 8.41
N VAL A 103 2.47 8.54 7.62
CA VAL A 103 3.19 9.80 7.82
C VAL A 103 2.32 10.95 7.28
N PRO A 104 1.92 11.94 8.10
CA PRO A 104 0.98 12.98 7.69
C PRO A 104 1.41 13.78 6.45
N LEU A 105 2.72 13.92 6.24
CA LEU A 105 3.28 14.61 5.09
C LEU A 105 2.97 13.92 3.76
N ASN A 106 2.70 12.61 3.78
CA ASN A 106 2.42 11.78 2.61
C ASN A 106 0.92 11.68 2.27
N LEU A 107 0.06 12.45 2.96
CA LEU A 107 -1.41 12.44 2.79
C LEU A 107 -1.94 13.64 2.00
N ARG A 108 -1.06 14.44 1.39
CA ARG A 108 -1.42 15.66 0.67
C ARG A 108 -1.74 15.42 -0.80
#